data_AF-R6MXW3-F1
#
_entry.id   AF-R6MXW3-F1
#
_cell.length_a   1.000
_cell.length_b   1.000
_cell.length_c   1.000
_cell.angle_alpha   90.00
_cell.angle_beta   90.00
_cell.angle_gamma   90.00
#
_symmetry.space_group_name_H-M   'P 1'
#
loop_
_entity.id
_entity.type
_entity.pdbx_description
1 polymer ?
#
loop_
_entity_poly.entity_id
_entity_poly.type
_entity_poly.pdbx_seq_one_letter_code
_entity_poly.pdbx_strand_id
1 'polypeptide(L)' 'MMKITPKQVERVHRLVRELCANCDEDGNCILLDDGEAHRCVQLISIYGIYCNYFKEAVLPSDRELYEQIKKINKLK' A
#
# COMPACT_ATOMS: atom_id res chain seq x y z
N MET A 1 -2.83 -6.26 -10.97
CA MET A 1 -2.57 -6.37 -9.52
C MET A 1 -1.09 -6.68 -9.31
N MET A 2 -0.34 -5.83 -8.60
CA MET A 2 1.07 -6.08 -8.29
C MET A 2 1.17 -7.03 -7.11
N LYS A 3 1.71 -8.23 -7.31
CA LYS A 3 1.92 -9.23 -6.26
C LYS A 3 3.01 -8.78 -5.30
N ILE A 4 2.81 -9.05 -4.02
CA ILE A 4 3.83 -8.87 -2.97
C ILE A 4 4.02 -10.18 -2.23
N THR A 5 5.18 -10.32 -1.58
CA THR A 5 5.47 -11.47 -0.71
C THR A 5 5.10 -11.17 0.73
N PRO A 6 4.90 -12.18 1.60
CA PRO A 6 4.66 -11.96 3.02
C PRO A 6 5.72 -11.07 3.70
N LYS A 7 6.99 -11.19 3.29
CA LYS A 7 8.09 -10.33 3.79
C LYS A 7 7.96 -8.86 3.42
N GLN A 8 7.25 -8.55 2.33
CA GLN A 8 7.04 -7.18 1.85
C GLN A 8 5.82 -6.51 2.50
N VAL A 9 4.88 -7.30 3.05
CA VAL A 9 3.65 -6.80 3.67
C VAL A 9 3.93 -5.82 4.80
N GLU A 10 4.87 -6.15 5.70
CA GLU A 10 5.22 -5.29 6.82
C GLU A 10 5.77 -3.93 6.37
N ARG A 11 6.63 -3.92 5.34
CA ARG A 11 7.13 -2.67 4.75
C ARG A 11 6.01 -1.87 4.09
N VAL A 12 5.12 -2.54 3.34
CA VAL A 12 3.95 -1.89 2.74
C VAL A 12 3.07 -1.25 3.81
N HIS A 13 2.76 -1.97 4.89
CA HIS A 13 1.95 -1.45 5.99
C HIS A 13 2.61 -0.26 6.68
N ARG A 14 3.92 -0.32 6.88
CA ARG A 14 4.70 0.80 7.43
C ARG A 14 4.58 2.03 6.54
N LEU A 15 4.79 1.90 5.23
CA LEU A 15 4.64 3.02 4.28
C LEU A 15 3.22 3.58 4.26
N VAL A 16 2.19 2.73 4.38
CA VAL A 16 0.82 3.22 4.49
C VAL A 16 0.65 4.10 5.72
N ARG A 17 1.10 3.64 6.90
CA ARG A 17 0.95 4.39 8.16
C ARG A 17 1.80 5.66 8.22
N GLU A 18 3.00 5.64 7.64
CA GLU A 18 3.93 6.76 7.73
C GLU A 18 3.71 7.82 6.63
N LEU A 19 3.28 7.41 5.44
CA LEU A 19 3.37 8.25 4.23
C LEU A 19 2.07 8.35 3.41
N CYS A 20 1.05 7.53 3.66
CA CYS A 20 -0.19 7.61 2.89
C CYS A 20 -1.06 8.75 3.40
N ALA A 21 -1.19 9.84 2.62
CA ALA A 21 -2.02 10.99 2.98
C ALA A 21 -3.52 10.67 3.12
N ASN A 22 -3.97 9.52 2.63
CA ASN A 22 -5.36 9.09 2.69
C ASN A 22 -5.62 8.07 3.83
N CYS A 23 -4.60 7.71 4.62
CA CYS A 23 -4.75 6.81 5.75
C CYS A 23 -4.64 7.60 7.05
N ASP A 24 -5.65 7.52 7.91
CA ASP A 24 -5.62 8.15 9.22
C ASP A 24 -4.80 7.34 10.25
N GLU A 25 -4.67 7.88 11.46
CA GLU A 25 -3.92 7.26 12.57
C GLU A 25 -4.51 5.92 13.03
N ASP A 26 -5.83 5.75 12.89
CA ASP A 26 -6.53 4.51 13.20
C ASP A 26 -6.36 3.44 12.10
N GLY A 27 -5.83 3.80 10.93
CA GLY A 27 -5.62 2.90 9.81
C GLY A 27 -6.84 2.77 8.88
N ASN A 28 -7.74 3.75 8.91
CA ASN A 28 -8.87 3.87 7.99
C ASN A 28 -8.50 4.77 6.80
N CYS A 29 -9.14 4.54 5.66
CA CYS A 29 -8.92 5.29 4.45
C CYS A 29 -9.99 6.37 4.28
N ILE A 30 -9.58 7.62 4.34
CA ILE A 30 -10.46 8.80 4.25
C ILE A 30 -11.24 8.81 2.92
N LEU A 31 -10.63 8.36 1.82
CA LEU A 31 -11.30 8.30 0.51
C LEU A 31 -12.37 7.21 0.40
N LEU A 32 -12.40 6.26 1.33
CA LEU A 32 -13.42 5.22 1.39
C LEU A 32 -14.50 5.54 2.42
N ASP A 33 -14.35 6.63 3.18
CA ASP A 33 -15.35 7.08 4.13
C ASP A 33 -16.59 7.59 3.38
N ASP A 34 -17.68 6.85 3.49
CA ASP A 34 -19.00 7.17 2.95
C ASP A 34 -20.01 7.54 4.06
N GLY A 35 -19.50 7.95 5.23
CA GLY A 35 -20.25 8.15 6.46
C GLY A 35 -19.91 7.11 7.54
N GLU A 36 -19.16 6.06 7.18
CA GLU A 36 -18.58 5.09 8.10
C GLU A 36 -17.07 4.91 7.84
N ALA A 37 -16.30 4.72 8.92
CA ALA A 37 -14.86 4.51 8.82
C ALA A 37 -14.53 3.16 8.19
N HIS A 38 -13.75 3.18 7.11
CA HIS A 38 -13.36 2.00 6.35
C HIS A 38 -11.86 1.72 6.44
N ARG A 39 -11.47 0.50 6.83
CA ARG A 39 -10.05 0.10 6.87
C ARG A 39 -9.37 0.33 5.52
N CYS A 40 -8.15 0.87 5.55
CA CYS A 40 -7.38 1.04 4.33
C CYS A 40 -7.16 -0.31 3.63
N VAL A 41 -7.59 -0.40 2.37
CA VAL A 41 -7.49 -1.63 1.56
C VAL A 41 -6.06 -2.17 1.53
N GLN A 42 -5.05 -1.29 1.56
CA GLN A 42 -3.66 -1.71 1.52
C GLN A 42 -3.13 -2.25 2.86
N LEU A 43 -3.77 -1.94 4.00
CA LEU A 43 -3.45 -2.50 5.32
C LEU A 43 -4.08 -3.88 5.57
N ILE A 44 -5.04 -4.28 4.75
CA ILE A 44 -5.69 -5.60 4.83
C ILE A 44 -5.25 -6.53 3.67
N SER A 45 -4.50 -6.01 2.71
CA SER A 45 -4.07 -6.74 1.52
C SER A 45 -2.69 -7.35 1.71
N ILE A 46 -2.65 -8.68 1.92
CA ILE A 46 -1.40 -9.40 2.20
C ILE A 46 -0.71 -10.00 0.95
N TYR A 47 -1.43 -10.09 -0.19
CA TYR A 47 -0.91 -10.73 -1.41
C TYR A 47 -0.65 -9.77 -2.57
N GLY A 48 -1.09 -8.52 -2.46
CA GLY A 48 -0.89 -7.56 -3.53
C GLY A 48 -1.12 -6.11 -3.16
N ILE A 49 -0.76 -5.25 -4.10
CA ILE A 49 -1.08 -3.83 -4.09
C ILE A 49 -2.33 -3.60 -4.93
N TYR A 50 -3.34 -3.04 -4.28
CA TYR A 50 -4.66 -2.77 -4.85
C TYR A 50 -5.00 -1.28 -4.88
N CYS A 51 -4.40 -0.49 -3.99
CA CYS A 51 -4.63 0.94 -3.95
C CYS A 51 -3.77 1.65 -5.01
N ASN A 52 -4.42 2.30 -5.99
CA ASN A 52 -3.72 3.06 -7.03
C ASN A 52 -2.94 4.25 -6.46
N TYR A 53 -3.49 4.93 -5.46
CA TYR A 53 -2.78 6.02 -4.78
C TYR A 53 -1.50 5.51 -4.13
N PHE A 54 -1.57 4.40 -3.38
CA PHE A 54 -0.37 3.80 -2.80
C PHE A 54 0.65 3.43 -3.87
N LYS A 55 0.21 2.78 -4.95
CA LYS A 55 1.08 2.33 -6.05
C LYS A 55 1.86 3.47 -6.70
N GLU A 56 1.21 4.60 -6.96
CA GLU A 56 1.80 5.69 -7.74
C GLU A 56 2.45 6.77 -6.87
N ALA A 57 1.90 7.07 -5.70
CA ALA A 57 2.35 8.19 -4.86
C ALA A 57 3.21 7.76 -3.67
N VAL A 58 2.93 6.59 -3.07
CA VAL A 58 3.56 6.18 -1.80
C VAL A 58 4.69 5.18 -2.05
N LEU A 59 4.41 4.10 -2.79
CA LEU A 59 5.36 3.01 -3.01
C LEU A 59 6.71 3.47 -3.58
N PRO A 60 6.78 4.42 -4.55
CA PRO A 60 8.07 4.88 -5.08
C PRO A 60 8.99 5.58 -4.06
N SER A 61 8.47 6.02 -2.91
CA SER A 61 9.28 6.61 -1.83
C SER A 61 10.24 5.59 -1.18
N ASP A 62 9.89 4.30 -1.21
CA ASP A 62 10.79 3.21 -0.86
C ASP A 62 11.29 2.53 -2.15
N ARG A 63 12.38 3.09 -2.69
CA ARG A 63 12.96 2.63 -3.97
C ARG A 63 13.33 1.15 -3.95
N GLU A 64 13.84 0.65 -2.83
CA GLU A 64 14.26 -0.75 -2.74
C GLU A 64 13.04 -1.69 -2.79
N LEU A 65 12.01 -1.41 -1.99
CA LEU A 65 10.77 -2.18 -2.01
C LEU A 65 10.11 -2.12 -3.40
N TYR A 66 10.05 -0.94 -4.00
CA TYR A 66 9.47 -0.75 -5.32
C TYR A 66 10.15 -1.62 -6.38
N GLU A 67 11.49 -1.60 -6.45
CA GLU A 67 12.25 -2.41 -7.40
C GLU A 67 12.09 -3.93 -7.15
N GLN A 68 12.07 -4.36 -5.89
CA GLN A 68 11.81 -5.76 -5.55
C GLN A 68 10.43 -6.21 -6.05
N ILE A 69 9.39 -5.39 -5.85
CA ILE A 69 8.03 -5.70 -6.31
C ILE A 69 7.97 -5.65 -7.85
N LYS A 70 8.60 -4.68 -8.51
CA LYS A 70 8.70 -4.64 -9.99
C LYS A 70 9.30 -5.93 -10.54
N LYS A 71 10.40 -6.40 -9.96
CA LYS A 71 11.09 -7.62 -10.37
C LYS A 71 10.20 -8.85 -10.26
N ILE A 72 9.47 -9.01 -9.16
CA ILE A 72 8.54 -10.14 -8.95
C ILE A 72 7.40 -10.11 -9.98
N ASN A 73 6.94 -8.93 -10.35
CA ASN A 73 5.82 -8.73 -11.27
C ASN A 73 6.24 -8.62 -12.74
N LYS A 74 7.54 -8.75 -13.06
CA LYS A 74 8.09 -8.59 -14.42
C LYS A 74 7.68 -7.26 -15.08
N LEU A 75 7.57 -6.20 -14.28
CA LEU A 75 7.27 -4.86 -14.77
C LEU A 75 8.53 -4.25 -15.39
N LYS A 76 8.36 -3.53 -16.50
CA LYS A 76 9.43 -2.74 -17.13
C LYS A 76 9.77 -1.53 -16.26
#